data_AF-A0A8S3K1Q9-F1
#
_entry.id   AF-A0A8S3K1Q9-F1
#
_cell.length_a   1.000
_cell.length_b   1.000
_cell.length_c   1.000
_cell.angle_alpha   90.00
_cell.angle_beta   90.00
_cell.angle_gamma   90.00
#
_symmetry.space_group_name_H-M   'P 1'
#
loop_
_entity.id
_entity.type
_entity.pdbx_description
1 polymer ?
#
loop_
_entity_poly.entity_id
_entity_poly.type
_entity_poly.pdbx_seq_one_letter_code
_entity_poly.pdbx_strand_id
1 'polypeptide(L)'
;GRIEYESEKSLFKSRLNQRLFHIGQRFSHINIDKLLRIQSSSTQSFTYYCSTHCGGWGDRLRGITSAYILAVLLQRRFIIDMPYPCDLSNFLLPNLIDWTPIDRIGQQKKFLRVDLIHNAYGGELASNVSSGNLTKFWLMYDNIYFTTNADFISIVLKNPFFNLIKSEINIRSTESTQQE
;
A
#
# COMPACT_ATOMS: atom_id res chain seq x y z
N GLY A 1 -9.10 -21.68 28.64
CA GLY A 1 -7.75 -21.20 29.01
C GLY A 1 -6.76 -21.30 27.86
N ARG A 2 -5.71 -22.14 27.97
CA ARG A 2 -4.64 -22.27 26.95
C ARG A 2 -5.07 -23.09 25.71
N ILE A 3 -5.87 -24.15 25.93
CA ILE A 3 -6.36 -25.05 24.87
C ILE A 3 -7.39 -24.34 23.97
N GLU A 4 -8.27 -23.53 24.56
CA GLU A 4 -9.23 -22.67 23.83
C GLU A 4 -8.54 -21.67 22.89
N TYR A 5 -7.52 -20.98 23.40
CA TYR A 5 -6.73 -20.00 22.65
C TYR A 5 -5.95 -20.62 21.47
N GLU A 6 -5.38 -21.81 21.66
CA GLU A 6 -4.72 -22.56 20.59
C GLU A 6 -5.73 -23.01 19.51
N SER A 7 -6.94 -23.42 19.93
CA SER A 7 -8.01 -23.81 19.01
C SER A 7 -8.53 -22.63 18.17
N GLU A 8 -8.67 -21.45 18.78
CA GLU A 8 -9.08 -20.22 18.10
C GLU A 8 -8.03 -19.75 17.10
N LYS A 9 -6.74 -19.83 17.44
CA LYS A 9 -5.63 -19.55 16.51
C LYS A 9 -5.63 -20.48 15.31
N SER A 10 -5.83 -21.77 15.54
CA SER A 10 -5.90 -22.78 14.47
C SER A 10 -7.08 -22.51 13.53
N LEU A 11 -8.26 -22.22 14.09
CA LEU A 11 -9.47 -21.89 13.33
C LEU A 11 -9.30 -20.59 12.53
N PHE A 12 -8.70 -19.57 13.13
CA PHE A 12 -8.39 -18.31 12.45
C PHE A 12 -7.44 -18.53 11.26
N LYS A 13 -6.38 -19.32 11.45
CA LYS A 13 -5.42 -19.67 10.40
C LYS A 13 -6.09 -20.45 9.27
N SER A 14 -6.98 -21.39 9.59
CA SER A 14 -7.77 -22.14 8.60
C SER A 14 -8.68 -21.22 7.77
N ARG A 15 -9.41 -20.31 8.43
CA ARG A 15 -10.29 -19.34 7.75
C ARG A 15 -9.50 -18.37 6.88
N LEU A 16 -8.34 -17.92 7.36
CA LEU A 16 -7.44 -17.07 6.59
C LEU A 16 -6.97 -17.79 5.32
N ASN A 17 -6.48 -19.03 5.46
CA ASN A 17 -6.04 -19.84 4.31
C ASN A 17 -7.17 -20.05 3.29
N GLN A 18 -8.38 -20.34 3.75
CA GLN A 18 -9.55 -20.50 2.89
C GLN A 18 -9.87 -19.20 2.14
N ARG A 19 -9.83 -18.06 2.84
CA ARG A 19 -10.05 -16.75 2.21
C ARG A 19 -8.96 -16.42 1.20
N LEU A 20 -7.70 -16.69 1.50
CA LEU A 20 -6.59 -16.49 0.56
C LEU A 20 -6.72 -17.37 -0.67
N PHE A 21 -7.14 -18.62 -0.49
CA PHE A 21 -7.44 -19.51 -1.60
C PHE A 21 -8.53 -18.92 -2.50
N HIS A 22 -9.65 -18.46 -1.94
CA HIS A 22 -10.72 -17.83 -2.72
C HIS A 22 -10.29 -16.52 -3.40
N ILE A 23 -9.46 -15.70 -2.74
CA ILE A 23 -8.90 -14.48 -3.32
C ILE A 23 -7.97 -14.84 -4.48
N GLY A 24 -7.07 -15.81 -4.31
CA GLY A 24 -6.18 -16.28 -5.36
C GLY A 24 -6.93 -16.84 -6.57
N GLN A 25 -8.01 -17.57 -6.34
CA GLN A 25 -8.89 -18.07 -7.41
C GLN A 25 -9.60 -16.92 -8.15
N ARG A 26 -10.21 -15.99 -7.40
CA ARG A 26 -10.95 -14.86 -7.96
C ARG A 26 -10.04 -13.87 -8.70
N PHE A 27 -8.82 -13.69 -8.22
CA PHE A 27 -7.84 -12.76 -8.75
C PHE A 27 -6.63 -13.51 -9.32
N SER A 28 -6.87 -14.61 -10.03
CA SER A 28 -5.82 -15.48 -10.60
C SER A 28 -4.89 -14.78 -11.61
N HIS A 29 -5.33 -13.65 -12.15
CA HIS A 29 -4.55 -12.76 -13.01
C HIS A 29 -3.58 -11.85 -12.21
N ILE A 30 -3.74 -11.74 -10.89
CA ILE A 30 -2.85 -10.99 -10.00
C ILE A 30 -1.81 -11.94 -9.41
N ASN A 31 -0.54 -11.65 -9.63
CA ASN A 31 0.55 -12.39 -9.00
C ASN A 31 0.74 -11.93 -7.54
N ILE A 32 -0.08 -12.48 -6.64
CA ILE A 32 -0.07 -12.15 -5.20
C ILE A 32 1.32 -12.40 -4.60
N ASP A 33 1.99 -13.51 -4.94
CA ASP A 33 3.33 -13.81 -4.42
C ASP A 33 4.35 -12.74 -4.79
N LYS A 34 4.32 -12.24 -6.03
CA LYS A 34 5.18 -11.14 -6.47
C LYS A 34 4.87 -9.86 -5.68
N LEU A 35 3.60 -9.54 -5.48
CA LEU A 35 3.21 -8.38 -4.66
C LEU A 35 3.75 -8.50 -3.23
N LEU A 36 3.60 -9.65 -2.59
CA LEU A 36 4.08 -9.88 -1.22
C LEU A 36 5.61 -9.83 -1.14
N ARG A 37 6.33 -10.34 -2.14
CA ARG A 37 7.80 -10.25 -2.22
C ARG A 37 8.29 -8.81 -2.37
N ILE A 38 7.62 -7.99 -3.17
CA ILE A 38 7.95 -6.56 -3.30
C ILE A 38 7.84 -5.87 -1.93
N GLN A 39 6.78 -6.19 -1.17
CA GLN A 39 6.57 -5.61 0.15
C GLN A 39 7.63 -6.03 1.17
N SER A 40 8.21 -7.23 1.07
CA SER A 40 9.22 -7.72 2.03
C SER A 40 10.67 -7.38 1.66
N SER A 41 10.98 -7.16 0.39
CA SER A 41 12.37 -7.01 -0.10
C SER A 41 12.79 -5.59 -0.48
N SER A 42 11.83 -4.66 -0.63
CA SER A 42 12.14 -3.29 -1.03
C SER A 42 12.85 -2.51 0.08
N THR A 43 13.97 -1.86 -0.26
CA THR A 43 14.70 -0.94 0.62
C THR A 43 14.08 0.46 0.65
N GLN A 44 13.21 0.73 -0.32
CA GLN A 44 12.46 1.96 -0.47
C GLN A 44 11.07 1.81 0.15
N SER A 45 10.61 2.84 0.86
CA SER A 45 9.33 2.83 1.56
C SER A 45 8.35 3.89 1.05
N PHE A 46 7.07 3.57 1.17
CA PHE A 46 5.96 4.49 1.02
C PHE A 46 5.09 4.39 2.27
N THR A 47 5.12 5.42 3.08
CA THR A 47 4.54 5.47 4.42
C THR A 47 3.28 6.32 4.38
N TYR A 48 2.13 5.74 4.71
CA TYR A 48 0.99 6.54 5.15
C TYR A 48 1.35 7.19 6.48
N TYR A 49 1.39 8.52 6.53
CA TYR A 49 1.79 9.26 7.71
C TYR A 49 0.63 10.11 8.23
N CYS A 50 0.33 10.00 9.52
CA CYS A 50 -0.65 10.87 10.14
C CYS A 50 -0.35 11.11 11.63
N SER A 51 0.26 12.25 11.93
CA SER A 51 0.57 12.69 13.30
C SER A 51 -0.36 13.77 13.85
N THR A 52 -1.31 14.25 13.04
CA THR A 52 -2.26 15.30 13.38
C THR A 52 -3.67 14.93 12.90
N HIS A 53 -4.58 15.90 12.80
CA HIS A 53 -5.95 15.66 12.38
C HIS A 53 -6.07 15.33 10.88
N CYS A 54 -6.03 14.03 10.53
CA CYS A 54 -6.27 13.54 9.17
C CYS A 54 -7.73 13.13 8.90
N GLY A 55 -8.70 13.77 9.58
CA GLY A 55 -10.10 13.40 9.53
C GLY A 55 -10.46 12.18 10.40
N GLY A 56 -11.66 11.62 10.15
CA GLY A 56 -12.20 10.47 10.88
C GLY A 56 -11.60 9.13 10.46
N TRP A 57 -12.06 8.03 11.06
CA TRP A 57 -11.58 6.68 10.72
C TRP A 57 -11.80 6.29 9.26
N GLY A 58 -12.95 6.66 8.68
CA GLY A 58 -13.23 6.40 7.26
C GLY A 58 -12.31 7.19 6.33
N ASP A 59 -11.97 8.43 6.68
CA ASP A 59 -11.01 9.28 5.95
C ASP A 59 -9.61 8.69 5.97
N ARG A 60 -9.18 8.23 7.15
CA ARG A 60 -7.89 7.57 7.33
C ARG A 60 -7.81 6.28 6.54
N LEU A 61 -8.86 5.46 6.57
CA LEU A 61 -8.89 4.23 5.80
C LEU A 61 -8.80 4.50 4.28
N ARG A 62 -9.47 5.55 3.80
CA ARG A 62 -9.31 6.01 2.41
C ARG A 62 -7.86 6.40 2.12
N GLY A 63 -7.24 7.19 2.99
CA GLY A 63 -5.84 7.59 2.83
C GLY A 63 -4.84 6.42 2.88
N ILE A 64 -5.03 5.48 3.81
CA ILE A 64 -4.25 4.24 3.92
C ILE A 64 -4.36 3.42 2.64
N THR A 65 -5.58 3.26 2.11
CA THR A 65 -5.83 2.48 0.89
C THR A 65 -5.18 3.14 -0.33
N SER A 66 -5.31 4.46 -0.46
CA SER A 66 -4.64 5.24 -1.51
C SER A 66 -3.12 5.11 -1.44
N ALA A 67 -2.54 5.26 -0.25
CA ALA A 67 -1.11 5.13 -0.03
C ALA A 67 -0.60 3.71 -0.32
N TYR A 68 -1.37 2.68 0.05
CA TYR A 68 -1.03 1.29 -0.25
C TYR A 68 -0.99 1.02 -1.76
N ILE A 69 -1.98 1.51 -2.51
CA ILE A 69 -2.01 1.34 -3.97
C ILE A 69 -0.82 2.04 -4.61
N LEU A 70 -0.49 3.26 -4.19
CA LEU A 70 0.72 3.95 -4.67
C LEU A 70 1.99 3.17 -4.31
N ALA A 71 2.10 2.63 -3.09
CA ALA A 71 3.23 1.80 -2.69
C ALA A 71 3.42 0.58 -3.61
N VAL A 72 2.32 -0.13 -3.92
CA VAL A 72 2.33 -1.27 -4.85
C VAL A 72 2.79 -0.85 -6.24
N LEU A 73 2.24 0.26 -6.75
CA LEU A 73 2.55 0.77 -8.09
C LEU A 73 4.01 1.20 -8.25
N LEU A 74 4.59 1.72 -7.17
CA LEU A 74 5.99 2.14 -7.14
C LEU A 74 6.95 1.02 -6.75
N GLN A 75 6.43 -0.18 -6.49
CA GLN A 75 7.21 -1.32 -5.99
C GLN A 75 7.96 -1.02 -4.67
N ARG A 76 7.30 -0.29 -3.78
CA ARG A 76 7.82 0.14 -2.47
C ARG A 76 7.19 -0.64 -1.34
N ARG A 77 7.94 -0.80 -0.26
CA ARG A 77 7.41 -1.32 1.00
C ARG A 77 6.40 -0.34 1.59
N PHE A 78 5.19 -0.81 1.82
CA PHE A 78 4.14 -0.02 2.45
C PHE A 78 4.29 -0.01 3.97
N ILE A 79 4.13 1.16 4.57
CA ILE A 79 4.22 1.38 6.01
C ILE A 79 3.04 2.25 6.45
N ILE A 80 2.54 2.02 7.66
CA ILE A 80 1.58 2.91 8.33
C ILE A 80 2.26 3.49 9.58
N ASP A 81 2.45 4.81 9.59
CA ASP A 81 2.95 5.59 10.72
C ASP A 81 1.85 6.60 11.13
N MET A 82 0.92 6.13 11.96
CA MET A 82 -0.26 6.87 12.41
C MET A 82 -0.32 6.93 13.95
N PRO A 83 0.51 7.76 14.60
CA PRO A 83 0.51 7.88 16.06
C PRO A 83 -0.71 8.64 16.62
N TYR A 84 -1.42 9.42 15.80
CA TYR A 84 -2.60 10.19 16.21
C TYR A 84 -3.85 9.70 15.47
N PRO A 85 -5.06 9.64 16.08
CA PRO A 85 -5.34 9.94 17.48
C PRO A 85 -4.95 8.80 18.42
N CYS A 86 -4.68 7.62 17.87
CA CYS A 86 -4.22 6.44 18.58
C CYS A 86 -3.46 5.54 17.59
N ASP A 87 -2.53 4.75 18.13
CA ASP A 87 -1.76 3.77 17.35
C ASP A 87 -2.70 2.71 16.75
N LEU A 88 -2.60 2.52 15.43
CA LEU A 88 -3.37 1.52 14.69
C LEU A 88 -3.11 0.10 15.21
N SER A 89 -1.91 -0.16 15.72
CA SER A 89 -1.48 -1.45 16.25
C SER A 89 -2.29 -1.90 17.47
N ASN A 90 -3.00 -0.98 18.11
CA ASN A 90 -3.94 -1.30 19.20
C ASN A 90 -5.24 -1.95 18.71
N PHE A 91 -5.55 -1.84 17.41
CA PHE A 91 -6.82 -2.29 16.81
C PHE A 91 -6.61 -3.33 15.72
N LEU A 92 -5.54 -3.20 14.93
CA LEU A 92 -5.21 -4.08 13.82
C LEU A 92 -3.81 -4.64 13.99
N LEU A 93 -3.66 -5.92 13.68
CA LEU A 93 -2.36 -6.56 13.56
C LEU A 93 -1.99 -6.68 12.07
N PRO A 94 -0.69 -6.58 11.73
CA PRO A 94 -0.19 -7.01 10.45
C PRO A 94 -0.61 -8.44 10.12
N ASN A 95 -0.80 -8.70 8.83
CA ASN A 95 -1.14 -10.03 8.33
C ASN A 95 -0.23 -10.40 7.15
N LEU A 96 -0.76 -10.41 5.93
CA LEU A 96 0.03 -10.69 4.72
C LEU A 96 1.13 -9.66 4.47
N ILE A 97 0.88 -8.44 4.91
CA ILE A 97 1.76 -7.29 4.70
C ILE A 97 2.13 -6.77 6.07
N ASP A 98 3.42 -6.73 6.33
CA ASP A 98 3.99 -6.09 7.50
C ASP A 98 4.12 -4.59 7.25
N TRP A 99 3.08 -3.86 7.67
CA TRP A 99 2.97 -2.41 7.55
C TRP A 99 3.54 -1.65 8.76
N THR A 100 4.17 -2.34 9.72
CA THR A 100 4.67 -1.68 10.94
C THR A 100 5.75 -0.63 10.64
N PRO A 101 5.82 0.44 11.45
CA PRO A 101 6.90 1.42 11.34
C PRO A 101 8.28 0.76 11.43
N ILE A 102 9.18 1.14 10.53
CA ILE A 102 10.58 0.67 10.56
C ILE A 102 11.40 1.64 11.42
N ASP A 103 12.22 1.09 12.31
CA ASP A 103 13.15 1.88 13.12
C ASP A 103 14.07 2.73 12.23
N ARG A 104 14.13 4.03 12.51
CA ARG A 104 14.86 5.04 11.71
C ARG A 104 16.37 5.02 11.93
N ILE A 105 16.94 3.90 12.36
CA ILE A 105 18.32 3.84 12.84
C ILE A 105 19.29 3.73 11.65
N GLY A 106 20.00 4.82 11.36
CA GLY A 106 21.37 4.73 10.83
C GLY A 106 21.63 4.94 9.34
N GLN A 107 20.77 5.59 8.54
CA GLN A 107 21.13 5.91 7.15
C GLN A 107 20.67 7.33 6.73
N GLN A 108 21.56 8.05 6.03
CA GLN A 108 21.24 9.28 5.30
C GLN A 108 20.30 8.95 4.11
N LYS A 109 19.05 8.60 4.40
CA LYS A 109 18.04 8.30 3.39
C LYS A 109 17.38 9.58 2.90
N LYS A 110 17.31 9.76 1.57
CA LYS A 110 16.56 10.86 0.97
C LYS A 110 15.07 10.60 1.20
N PHE A 111 14.36 11.59 1.73
CA PHE A 111 12.94 11.46 1.96
C PHE A 111 12.14 12.60 1.33
N LEU A 112 10.90 12.28 0.96
CA LEU A 112 9.89 13.23 0.52
C LEU A 112 8.74 13.22 1.51
N ARG A 113 8.31 14.39 1.97
CA ARG A 113 7.04 14.54 2.70
C ARG A 113 6.01 15.16 1.76
N VAL A 114 4.88 14.50 1.66
CA VAL A 114 3.74 14.92 0.85
C VAL A 114 2.54 15.03 1.78
N ASP A 115 2.18 16.26 2.13
CA ASP A 115 1.02 16.55 2.96
C ASP A 115 -0.08 17.16 2.11
N LEU A 116 -1.18 16.44 1.95
CA LEU A 116 -2.34 16.84 1.16
C LEU A 116 -3.50 17.36 2.00
N ILE A 117 -3.35 17.34 3.31
CA ILE A 117 -4.40 17.76 4.25
C ILE A 117 -4.12 19.19 4.72
N HIS A 118 -2.86 19.49 5.06
CA HIS A 118 -2.50 20.76 5.68
C HIS A 118 -1.80 21.74 4.72
N ASN A 119 -1.30 21.26 3.58
CA ASN A 119 -0.58 22.08 2.62
C ASN A 119 -1.35 22.27 1.30
N ALA A 120 -1.28 23.49 0.76
CA ALA A 120 -1.92 23.89 -0.50
C ALA A 120 -1.31 23.25 -1.77
N TYR A 121 -0.23 22.47 -1.65
CA TYR A 121 0.45 21.78 -2.76
C TYR A 121 -0.31 20.56 -3.31
N GLY A 122 -1.54 20.32 -2.85
CA GLY A 122 -2.33 19.20 -3.32
C GLY A 122 -2.64 19.21 -4.82
N GLY A 123 -2.64 20.38 -5.47
CA GLY A 123 -2.85 20.49 -6.91
C GLY A 123 -1.73 19.89 -7.77
N GLU A 124 -0.47 20.18 -7.44
CA GLU A 124 0.69 19.68 -8.21
C GLU A 124 0.83 18.16 -8.07
N LEU A 125 0.60 17.64 -6.87
CA LEU A 125 0.62 16.21 -6.65
C LEU A 125 -0.54 15.50 -7.34
N ALA A 126 -1.77 16.02 -7.25
CA ALA A 126 -2.91 15.47 -7.97
C ALA A 126 -2.66 15.48 -9.49
N SER A 127 -1.98 16.51 -10.01
CA SER A 127 -1.52 16.56 -11.40
C SER A 127 -0.49 15.48 -11.72
N ASN A 128 0.53 15.30 -10.88
CA ASN A 128 1.55 14.26 -11.06
C ASN A 128 0.97 12.84 -10.95
N VAL A 129 0.03 12.62 -10.04
CA VAL A 129 -0.68 11.34 -9.87
C VAL A 129 -1.64 11.06 -11.01
N SER A 130 -2.27 12.08 -11.59
CA SER A 130 -3.20 11.91 -12.72
C SER A 130 -2.52 11.81 -14.08
N SER A 131 -1.35 12.42 -14.26
CA SER A 131 -0.77 12.58 -15.60
C SER A 131 0.74 12.33 -15.70
N GLY A 132 1.46 12.24 -14.58
CA GLY A 132 2.90 12.09 -14.56
C GLY A 132 3.38 10.63 -14.52
N ASN A 133 4.63 10.40 -14.95
CA ASN A 133 5.33 9.14 -14.71
C ASN A 133 5.79 9.08 -13.25
N LEU A 134 4.93 8.50 -12.40
CA LEU A 134 5.13 8.41 -10.96
C LEU A 134 6.43 7.71 -10.56
N THR A 135 6.79 6.63 -11.26
CA THR A 135 8.02 5.87 -10.99
C THR A 135 9.23 6.76 -11.15
N LYS A 136 9.31 7.55 -12.23
CA LYS A 136 10.45 8.46 -12.48
C LYS A 136 10.50 9.61 -11.47
N PHE A 137 9.35 10.22 -11.16
CA PHE A 137 9.28 11.38 -10.28
C PHE A 137 9.73 11.05 -8.85
N TRP A 138 9.35 9.87 -8.37
CA TRP A 138 9.64 9.45 -6.99
C TRP A 138 10.87 8.56 -6.84
N LEU A 139 11.52 8.18 -7.95
CA LEU A 139 12.67 7.25 -7.96
C LEU A 139 13.81 7.68 -7.02
N MET A 140 14.07 8.98 -6.91
CA MET A 140 15.21 9.53 -6.17
C MET A 140 15.05 9.55 -4.65
N TYR A 141 13.86 9.24 -4.14
CA TYR A 141 13.58 9.20 -2.71
C TYR A 141 13.57 7.78 -2.21
N ASP A 142 14.24 7.55 -1.09
CA ASP A 142 14.23 6.26 -0.40
C ASP A 142 12.94 6.09 0.40
N ASN A 143 12.49 7.16 1.07
CA ASN A 143 11.29 7.15 1.90
C ASN A 143 10.31 8.24 1.46
N ILE A 144 9.05 7.87 1.28
CA ILE A 144 7.99 8.83 0.97
C ILE A 144 6.99 8.78 2.12
N TYR A 145 6.75 9.92 2.76
CA TYR A 145 5.74 10.09 3.79
C TYR A 145 4.54 10.81 3.19
N PHE A 146 3.38 10.16 3.22
CA PHE A 146 2.20 10.57 2.51
C PHE A 146 1.03 10.75 3.46
N THR A 147 0.60 12.00 3.62
CA THR A 147 -0.52 12.38 4.49
C THR A 147 -1.70 12.78 3.62
N THR A 148 -2.78 11.99 3.66
CA THR A 148 -4.03 12.30 2.95
C THR A 148 -5.24 11.66 3.62
N ASN A 149 -6.42 12.21 3.33
CA ASN A 149 -7.72 11.63 3.60
C ASN A 149 -8.51 11.31 2.32
N ALA A 150 -7.90 11.52 1.14
CA ALA A 150 -8.56 11.40 -0.15
C ALA A 150 -8.37 10.01 -0.79
N ASP A 151 -9.31 9.68 -1.67
CA ASP A 151 -9.25 8.52 -2.55
C ASP A 151 -8.51 8.89 -3.85
N PHE A 152 -7.36 8.25 -4.08
CA PHE A 152 -6.56 8.42 -5.30
C PHE A 152 -6.73 7.27 -6.29
N ILE A 153 -7.51 6.24 -5.97
CA ILE A 153 -7.65 5.03 -6.79
C ILE A 153 -8.13 5.40 -8.19
N SER A 154 -9.22 6.15 -8.27
CA SER A 154 -9.80 6.54 -9.57
C SER A 154 -8.86 7.41 -10.42
N ILE A 155 -8.06 8.25 -9.77
CA ILE A 155 -7.12 9.17 -10.42
C ILE A 155 -5.92 8.37 -10.97
N VAL A 156 -5.37 7.49 -10.14
CA VAL A 156 -4.25 6.61 -10.47
C VAL A 156 -4.60 5.67 -11.61
N LEU A 157 -5.80 5.07 -11.59
CA LEU A 157 -6.25 4.16 -12.65
C LEU A 157 -6.44 4.85 -14.01
N LYS A 158 -6.65 6.17 -14.01
CA LYS A 158 -6.75 7.00 -15.22
C LYS A 158 -5.40 7.55 -15.69
N ASN A 159 -4.33 7.35 -14.93
CA ASN A 159 -3.01 7.85 -15.28
C ASN A 159 -2.54 7.20 -16.60
N PRO A 160 -2.09 7.98 -17.61
CA PRO A 160 -1.69 7.43 -18.91
C PRO A 160 -0.49 6.48 -18.82
N PHE A 161 0.34 6.59 -17.80
CA PHE A 161 1.47 5.70 -17.53
C PHE A 161 1.08 4.44 -16.73
N PHE A 162 -0.19 4.30 -16.32
CA PHE A 162 -0.64 3.15 -15.52
C PHE A 162 -0.40 1.81 -16.21
N ASN A 163 -0.54 1.73 -17.53
CA ASN A 163 -0.29 0.49 -18.28
C ASN A 163 1.18 0.06 -18.24
N LEU A 164 2.12 1.01 -18.19
CA LEU A 164 3.55 0.71 -18.03
C LEU A 164 3.83 0.16 -16.62
N ILE A 165 3.21 0.75 -15.61
CA ILE A 165 3.32 0.25 -14.24
C ILE A 165 2.69 -1.15 -14.11
N LYS A 166 1.55 -1.38 -14.78
CA LYS A 166 0.86 -2.67 -14.81
C LYS A 166 1.72 -3.77 -15.42
N SER A 167 2.43 -3.50 -16.51
CA SER A 167 3.32 -4.48 -17.15
C SER A 167 4.54 -4.80 -16.28
N GLU A 168 5.13 -3.80 -15.62
CA GLU A 168 6.23 -4.00 -14.67
C GLU A 168 5.81 -4.87 -13.48
N ILE A 169 4.60 -4.70 -12.97
CA ILE A 169 4.05 -5.49 -11.86
C ILE A 169 3.63 -6.90 -12.32
N ASN A 170 3.52 -7.13 -13.64
CA ASN A 170 3.14 -8.41 -14.24
C ASN A 170 1.81 -8.93 -13.65
N ILE A 171 0.80 -8.05 -13.63
CA ILE A 171 -0.60 -8.48 -13.57
C ILE A 171 -0.82 -9.19 -14.90
N ARG A 172 -0.91 -10.53 -14.90
CA ARG A 172 -1.08 -11.32 -16.13
C ARG A 172 -2.22 -10.69 -16.91
N SER A 173 -1.93 -10.15 -18.09
CA SER A 173 -2.98 -9.91 -19.07
C SER A 173 -3.63 -11.26 -19.31
N THR A 174 -4.94 -11.34 -19.12
CA THR A 174 -5.72 -12.44 -19.69
C THR A 174 -5.62 -12.30 -21.21
N GLU A 175 -4.59 -12.90 -21.79
CA GLU A 175 -4.52 -13.15 -23.23
C GLU A 175 -4.83 -14.63 -23.46
N SER A 176 -6.02 -14.82 -24.05
CA SER A 176 -6.46 -15.90 -24.93
C SER A 176 -6.28 -17.35 -24.46
N THR A 177 -7.33 -17.89 -23.85
CA THR A 177 -7.74 -19.28 -24.12
C THR A 177 -8.51 -19.33 -25.44
N GLN A 178 -7.81 -19.21 -26.58
CA GLN A 178 -8.28 -19.72 -27.89
C GLN A 178 -7.06 -20.11 -28.74
N GLN A 179 -6.65 -21.36 -28.56
CA GLN A 179 -5.88 -22.26 -29.44
C GLN A 179 -6.51 -23.64 -29.13
N GLU A 180 -7.02 -24.47 -30.02
CA GLU A 180 -7.13 -24.57 -31.48
C GLU A 180 -8.51 -25.14 -31.81
#